data_AF-B4JC85-F1
#
_entry.id   AF-B4JC85-F1
#
_cell.length_a   1.000
_cell.length_b   1.000
_cell.length_c   1.000
_cell.angle_alpha   90.00
_cell.angle_beta   90.00
_cell.angle_gamma   90.00
#
_symmetry.space_group_name_H-M   'P 1'
#
loop_
_entity.id
_entity.type
_entity.pdbx_description
1 polymer ?
#
loop_
_entity_poly.entity_id
_entity_poly.type
_entity_poly.pdbx_seq_one_letter_code
_entity_poly.pdbx_strand_id
1 'polypeptide(L)'
;MSDDIKKYFNGLLHKVSGLYVIQITDRDGVPLLRVSHNQEKNVDFALMPSFIPTFTTACDQASKLGLGRNKTIISMYSNYQVVQMNKLPLILTFVGAEDCNTGHILALEHQVDGYLEDIKLAVTEP
;
A
#
# COMPACT_ATOMS: atom_id res chain seq x y z
N MET A 1 20.32 -4.92 4.08
CA MET A 1 19.15 -4.25 4.70
C MET A 1 18.13 -3.83 3.64
N SER A 2 18.40 -2.87 2.75
CA SER A 2 17.45 -2.49 1.67
C SER A 2 17.07 -3.67 0.75
N ASP A 3 18.05 -4.45 0.28
CA ASP A 3 17.80 -5.58 -0.62
C ASP A 3 17.05 -6.74 0.03
N ASP A 4 17.29 -6.99 1.32
CA ASP A 4 16.65 -8.07 2.08
C ASP A 4 15.17 -7.76 2.34
N ILE A 5 14.87 -6.50 2.69
CA ILE A 5 13.49 -6.02 2.83
C ILE A 5 12.79 -6.12 1.46
N LYS A 6 13.42 -5.64 0.39
CA LYS A 6 12.83 -5.74 -0.96
C LYS A 6 12.56 -7.19 -1.37
N LYS A 7 13.47 -8.13 -1.07
CA LYS A 7 13.26 -9.57 -1.30
C LYS A 7 12.10 -10.12 -0.49
N TYR A 8 11.98 -9.74 0.78
CA TYR A 8 10.86 -10.16 1.64
C TYR A 8 9.51 -9.70 1.09
N PHE A 9 9.40 -8.41 0.75
CA PHE A 9 8.18 -7.85 0.14
C PHE A 9 7.86 -8.49 -1.20
N ASN A 10 8.88 -8.80 -2.01
CA ASN A 10 8.67 -9.55 -3.26
C ASN A 10 8.14 -10.97 -2.99
N GLY A 11 8.59 -11.63 -1.91
CA GLY A 11 8.02 -12.90 -1.46
C GLY A 11 6.55 -12.78 -1.04
N LEU A 12 6.15 -11.68 -0.39
CA LEU A 12 4.75 -11.41 -0.03
C LEU A 12 3.86 -11.22 -1.26
N LEU A 13 4.38 -10.58 -2.31
CA LEU A 13 3.68 -10.40 -3.58
C LEU A 13 3.14 -11.73 -4.12
N HIS A 14 3.97 -12.78 -4.08
CA HIS A 14 3.63 -14.13 -4.54
C HIS A 14 2.72 -14.93 -3.60
N LYS A 15 2.43 -14.46 -2.38
CA LYS A 15 1.52 -15.15 -1.45
C LYS A 15 0.05 -14.96 -1.80
N VAL A 16 -0.27 -13.91 -2.54
CA VAL A 16 -1.66 -13.56 -2.88
C VAL A 16 -1.83 -13.61 -4.39
N SER A 17 -2.61 -14.58 -4.86
CA SER A 17 -2.93 -14.71 -6.28
C SER A 17 -3.64 -13.44 -6.78
N GLY A 18 -3.13 -12.88 -7.88
CA GLY A 18 -3.67 -11.65 -8.46
C GLY A 18 -3.22 -10.36 -7.77
N LEU A 19 -2.23 -10.39 -6.86
CA LEU A 19 -1.62 -9.19 -6.31
C LEU A 19 -0.49 -8.71 -7.23
N TYR A 20 -0.55 -7.45 -7.67
CA TYR A 20 0.36 -6.91 -8.68
C TYR A 20 1.46 -6.04 -8.10
N VAL A 21 1.12 -5.27 -7.04
CA VAL A 21 1.99 -4.25 -6.45
C VAL A 21 1.85 -4.23 -4.95
N ILE A 22 2.97 -4.08 -4.25
CA ILE A 22 3.03 -3.56 -2.88
C ILE A 22 3.93 -2.32 -2.88
N GLN A 23 3.41 -1.20 -2.40
CA GLN A 23 4.10 0.08 -2.36
C GLN A 23 3.96 0.73 -0.98
N ILE A 24 5.07 1.29 -0.50
CA ILE A 24 5.11 2.12 0.71
C ILE A 24 5.57 3.50 0.28
N THR A 25 4.79 4.52 0.64
CA THR A 25 5.12 5.93 0.43
C THR A 25 5.05 6.70 1.73
N ASP A 26 5.59 7.90 1.73
CA ASP A 26 5.17 8.94 2.67
C ASP A 26 3.77 9.49 2.31
N ARG A 27 3.34 10.57 3.00
CA ARG A 27 2.05 11.22 2.76
C ARG A 27 1.96 12.00 1.45
N ASP A 28 3.09 12.43 0.92
CA ASP A 28 3.18 13.21 -0.32
C ASP A 28 3.26 12.31 -1.56
N GLY A 29 3.34 11.00 -1.35
CA GLY A 29 3.38 9.98 -2.41
C GLY A 29 4.79 9.65 -2.87
N VAL A 30 5.83 10.08 -2.15
CA VAL A 30 7.22 9.74 -2.46
C VAL A 30 7.44 8.26 -2.14
N PRO A 31 7.86 7.44 -3.13
CA PRO A 31 8.03 6.01 -2.93
C PRO A 31 9.28 5.71 -2.11
N LEU A 32 9.10 4.97 -1.01
CA LEU A 32 10.17 4.48 -0.14
C LEU A 32 10.52 3.03 -0.46
N LEU A 33 9.49 2.22 -0.71
CA LEU A 33 9.63 0.84 -1.15
C LEU A 33 8.56 0.53 -2.19
N ARG A 34 8.95 -0.21 -3.23
CA ARG A 34 8.03 -0.73 -4.23
C ARG A 34 8.50 -2.09 -4.70
N VAL A 35 7.57 -3.04 -4.72
CA VAL A 35 7.71 -4.34 -5.39
C VAL A 35 6.51 -4.55 -6.30
N SER A 36 6.75 -5.12 -7.48
CA SER A 36 5.73 -5.39 -8.47
C SER A 36 6.14 -6.57 -9.34
N HIS A 37 5.18 -7.26 -9.93
CA HIS A 37 5.50 -8.25 -10.97
C HIS A 37 6.03 -7.53 -12.22
N ASN A 38 7.11 -8.05 -12.82
CA ASN A 38 7.77 -7.47 -14.00
C ASN A 38 6.90 -7.44 -15.28
N GLN A 39 5.63 -7.86 -15.23
CA GLN A 39 4.78 -8.12 -16.40
C GLN A 39 3.42 -7.42 -16.38
N GLU A 40 3.04 -6.73 -15.30
CA GLU A 40 1.71 -6.13 -15.16
C GLU A 40 1.67 -4.71 -15.75
N LYS A 41 1.57 -4.61 -17.09
CA LYS A 41 1.53 -3.35 -17.86
C LYS A 41 0.33 -2.43 -17.57
N ASN A 42 -0.62 -2.85 -16.74
CA ASN A 42 -1.93 -2.21 -16.62
C ASN A 42 -2.14 -1.41 -15.32
N VAL A 43 -1.13 -1.27 -14.46
CA VAL A 43 -1.27 -0.59 -13.15
C VAL A 43 -0.35 0.61 -12.94
N ASP A 44 0.29 1.11 -14.01
CA ASP A 44 1.19 2.26 -13.96
C ASP A 44 0.54 3.53 -13.38
N PHE A 45 -0.76 3.72 -13.59
CA PHE A 45 -1.49 4.87 -13.02
C PHE A 45 -1.56 4.80 -11.47
N ALA A 46 -1.67 3.60 -10.89
CA ALA A 46 -1.70 3.42 -9.43
C ALA A 46 -0.31 3.62 -8.80
N LEU A 47 0.74 3.59 -9.63
CA LEU A 47 2.12 3.88 -9.25
C LEU A 47 2.46 5.38 -9.36
N MET A 48 1.57 6.20 -9.94
CA MET A 48 1.79 7.63 -10.08
C MET A 48 1.74 8.32 -8.71
N PRO A 49 2.71 9.19 -8.38
CA PRO A 49 2.69 9.95 -7.13
C PRO A 49 1.39 10.73 -6.93
N SER A 50 0.74 11.19 -8.00
CA SER A 50 -0.55 11.90 -7.95
C SER A 50 -1.72 11.06 -7.46
N PHE A 51 -1.62 9.73 -7.48
CA PHE A 51 -2.69 8.85 -7.02
C PHE A 51 -2.78 8.82 -5.49
N ILE A 52 -1.64 8.88 -4.80
CA ILE A 52 -1.54 8.75 -3.33
C ILE A 52 -2.20 9.91 -2.56
N PRO A 53 -2.07 11.20 -2.96
CA PRO A 53 -2.79 12.30 -2.33
C PRO A 53 -4.33 12.17 -2.32
N THR A 54 -4.89 11.38 -3.24
CA THR A 54 -6.33 11.07 -3.23
C THR A 54 -6.69 10.30 -1.96
N PHE A 55 -5.85 9.36 -1.53
CA PHE A 55 -6.05 8.61 -0.30
C PHE A 55 -5.94 9.47 0.95
N THR A 56 -4.93 10.34 1.05
CA THR A 56 -4.77 11.20 2.24
C THR A 56 -6.00 12.08 2.44
N THR A 57 -6.46 12.72 1.37
CA THR A 57 -7.68 13.53 1.40
C THR A 57 -8.90 12.69 1.78
N ALA A 58 -9.09 11.53 1.15
CA ALA A 58 -10.23 10.65 1.44
C ALA A 58 -10.19 10.12 2.88
N CYS A 59 -9.02 9.75 3.39
CA CYS A 59 -8.79 9.27 4.76
C CYS A 59 -9.11 10.36 5.79
N ASP A 60 -8.70 11.61 5.53
CA ASP A 60 -9.00 12.75 6.40
C ASP A 60 -10.49 13.06 6.44
N GLN A 61 -11.19 12.97 5.30
CA GLN A 61 -12.64 13.15 5.27
C GLN A 61 -13.39 11.97 5.91
N ALA A 62 -12.95 10.74 5.66
CA ALA A 62 -13.55 9.54 6.27
C ALA A 62 -13.41 9.56 7.80
N SER A 63 -12.32 10.09 8.33
CA SER A 63 -12.11 10.24 9.78
C SER A 63 -13.08 11.24 10.43
N LYS A 64 -13.74 12.10 9.65
CA LYS A 64 -14.73 13.09 10.13
C LYS A 64 -16.15 12.53 10.17
N LEU A 65 -16.37 11.26 9.81
CA LEU A 65 -17.69 10.62 9.83
C LEU A 65 -18.18 10.24 11.25
N GLY A 66 -17.43 10.57 12.30
CA GLY A 66 -17.78 10.20 13.68
C GLY A 66 -17.51 8.74 14.04
N LEU A 67 -16.80 7.99 13.17
CA LEU A 67 -16.48 6.56 13.35
C LEU A 67 -15.05 6.33 13.88
N GLY A 68 -14.42 7.38 14.41
CA GLY A 68 -13.00 7.38 14.76
C GLY A 68 -12.09 7.56 13.54
N ARG A 69 -10.80 7.29 13.74
CA ARG A 69 -9.78 7.48 12.71
C ARG A 69 -9.86 6.41 11.63
N ASN A 70 -9.89 6.83 10.36
CA ASN A 70 -9.86 5.90 9.23
C ASN A 70 -8.54 5.13 9.19
N LYS A 71 -8.65 3.81 9.02
CA LYS A 71 -7.52 2.87 8.95
C LYS A 71 -7.22 2.43 7.53
N THR A 72 -8.25 2.11 6.76
CA THR A 72 -8.11 1.50 5.44
C THR A 72 -9.19 2.03 4.52
N ILE A 73 -8.86 2.25 3.25
CA ILE A 73 -9.79 2.50 2.16
C ILE A 73 -9.54 1.44 1.09
N ILE A 74 -10.63 0.88 0.58
CA ILE A 74 -10.61 -0.14 -0.47
C ILE A 74 -11.41 0.41 -1.65
N SER A 75 -10.77 0.54 -2.80
CA SER A 75 -11.34 1.07 -4.02
C SER A 75 -11.40 -0.03 -5.08
N MET A 76 -12.62 -0.46 -5.42
CA MET A 76 -12.87 -1.48 -6.44
C MET A 76 -13.13 -0.81 -7.79
N TYR A 77 -12.41 -1.23 -8.83
CA TYR A 77 -12.59 -0.78 -10.20
C TYR A 77 -12.95 -1.97 -11.10
N SER A 78 -13.30 -1.70 -12.36
CA SER A 78 -13.71 -2.75 -13.29
C SER A 78 -12.67 -3.84 -13.49
N ASN A 79 -11.37 -3.48 -13.50
CA ASN A 79 -10.27 -4.39 -13.86
C ASN A 79 -9.23 -4.60 -12.75
N TYR A 80 -9.38 -3.93 -11.62
CA TYR A 80 -8.40 -3.94 -10.53
C TYR A 80 -9.02 -3.45 -9.22
N GLN A 81 -8.31 -3.66 -8.12
CA GLN A 81 -8.62 -3.09 -6.83
C GLN A 81 -7.39 -2.43 -6.21
N VAL A 82 -7.62 -1.40 -5.41
CA VAL A 82 -6.60 -0.70 -4.64
C VAL A 82 -6.97 -0.76 -3.17
N VAL A 83 -6.07 -1.29 -2.34
CA VAL A 83 -6.21 -1.30 -0.88
C VAL A 83 -5.14 -0.40 -0.30
N GLN A 84 -5.56 0.67 0.37
CA GLN A 84 -4.66 1.64 0.97
C GLN A 84 -4.87 1.69 2.47
N MET A 85 -3.78 1.57 3.23
CA MET A 85 -3.78 1.51 4.68
C MET A 85 -3.02 2.69 5.26
N ASN A 86 -3.63 3.32 6.26
CA ASN A 86 -3.12 4.46 6.99
C ASN A 86 -2.13 4.00 8.07
N LYS A 87 -0.82 4.10 7.78
CA LYS A 87 0.28 3.67 8.64
C LYS A 87 1.19 4.84 9.02
N LEU A 88 0.58 5.98 9.42
CA LEU A 88 1.30 7.26 9.60
C LEU A 88 2.68 7.13 10.25
N PRO A 89 3.69 7.87 9.74
CA PRO A 89 3.62 8.79 8.60
C PRO A 89 3.53 8.13 7.21
N LEU A 90 3.50 6.80 7.14
CA LEU A 90 3.52 6.04 5.89
C LEU A 90 2.12 5.72 5.36
N ILE A 91 2.05 5.45 4.06
CA ILE A 91 0.89 4.90 3.38
C ILE A 91 1.31 3.58 2.73
N LEU A 92 0.62 2.50 3.07
CA LEU A 92 0.81 1.19 2.47
C LEU A 92 -0.28 0.97 1.42
N THR A 93 0.13 0.75 0.18
CA THR A 93 -0.75 0.56 -0.97
C THR A 93 -0.53 -0.82 -1.59
N PHE A 94 -1.62 -1.55 -1.78
CA PHE A 94 -1.67 -2.78 -2.55
C PHE A 94 -2.52 -2.57 -3.79
N VAL A 95 -2.09 -3.13 -4.91
CA VAL A 95 -2.86 -3.14 -6.16
C VAL A 95 -2.92 -4.56 -6.66
N GLY A 96 -4.13 -5.04 -6.97
CA GLY A 96 -4.36 -6.38 -7.49
C GLY A 96 -5.50 -6.41 -8.50
N ALA A 97 -5.74 -7.58 -9.07
CA ALA A 97 -6.84 -7.87 -9.99
C ALA A 97 -8.21 -7.56 -9.34
N GLU A 98 -9.24 -7.37 -10.16
CA GLU A 98 -10.63 -7.21 -9.68
C GLU A 98 -11.09 -8.40 -8.82
N ASP A 99 -10.60 -9.61 -9.12
CA ASP A 99 -10.94 -10.88 -8.47
C ASP A 99 -9.89 -11.31 -7.42
N CYS A 100 -8.87 -10.48 -7.19
CA CYS A 100 -7.88 -10.72 -6.14
C CYS A 100 -8.56 -10.76 -4.76
N ASN A 101 -8.19 -11.70 -3.91
CA ASN A 101 -8.83 -11.85 -2.61
C ASN A 101 -8.42 -10.71 -1.66
N THR A 102 -9.31 -9.74 -1.47
CA THR A 102 -9.08 -8.58 -0.60
C THR A 102 -8.79 -8.98 0.84
N GLY A 103 -9.42 -10.04 1.36
CA GLY A 103 -9.16 -10.56 2.70
C GLY A 103 -7.72 -11.04 2.88
N HIS A 104 -7.16 -11.69 1.85
CA HIS A 104 -5.75 -12.09 1.84
C HIS A 104 -4.81 -10.87 1.81
N ILE A 105 -5.16 -9.81 1.07
CA ILE A 105 -4.41 -8.55 1.08
C ILE A 105 -4.41 -7.93 2.49
N LEU A 106 -5.57 -7.86 3.15
CA LEU A 106 -5.68 -7.34 4.51
C LEU A 106 -4.83 -8.16 5.51
N ALA A 107 -4.78 -9.49 5.36
CA ALA A 107 -3.96 -10.35 6.20
C ALA A 107 -2.44 -10.14 6.02
N LEU A 108 -2.00 -9.50 4.94
CA LEU A 108 -0.58 -9.12 4.77
C LEU A 108 -0.17 -7.96 5.67
N GLU A 109 -1.11 -7.15 6.16
CA GLU A 109 -0.83 -5.98 7.03
C GLU A 109 0.05 -6.37 8.22
N HIS A 110 -0.35 -7.40 8.96
CA HIS A 110 0.38 -7.87 10.15
C HIS A 110 1.79 -8.41 9.84
N GLN A 111 2.02 -8.87 8.60
CA GLN A 111 3.31 -9.39 8.17
C GLN A 111 4.29 -8.30 7.76
N VAL A 112 3.81 -7.07 7.54
CA VAL A 112 4.65 -5.92 7.16
C VAL A 112 4.88 -4.94 8.30
N ASP A 113 4.05 -4.96 9.36
CA ASP A 113 4.13 -4.01 10.49
C ASP A 113 5.54 -3.89 11.09
N GLY A 114 6.26 -5.00 11.29
CA GLY A 114 7.63 -4.97 11.83
C GLY A 114 8.61 -4.18 10.94
N TYR A 115 8.52 -4.34 9.62
CA TYR A 115 9.36 -3.59 8.68
C TYR A 115 8.90 -2.14 8.49
N LEU A 116 7.61 -1.86 8.69
CA LEU A 116 7.10 -0.49 8.62
C LEU A 116 7.68 0.38 9.73
N GLU A 117 7.87 -0.13 10.94
CA GLU A 117 8.52 0.63 12.02
C GLU A 117 9.97 1.01 11.68
N ASP A 118 10.75 0.10 11.11
CA ASP A 118 12.10 0.39 10.64
C ASP A 118 12.12 1.48 9.55
N ILE A 119 11.15 1.42 8.61
CA ILE A 119 11.02 2.42 7.54
C ILE A 119 10.56 3.76 8.10
N LYS A 120 9.69 3.79 9.13
CA LYS A 120 9.28 5.04 9.78
C LYS A 120 10.47 5.76 10.39
N LEU A 121 11.31 5.05 11.13
CA LEU A 121 12.51 5.62 11.76
C LEU A 121 13.47 6.25 10.74
N ALA A 122 13.53 5.72 9.52
CA ALA A 122 14.35 6.28 8.45
C ALA A 122 13.77 7.56 7.81
N VAL A 123 12.46 7.83 7.98
CA VAL A 123 11.75 8.96 7.35
C VAL A 123 11.48 10.07 8.35
N THR A 124 11.34 9.76 9.63
CA THR A 124 11.34 10.78 10.69
C THR A 124 12.78 11.16 11.02
N GLU A 125 13.23 12.33 10.54
CA GLU A 125 14.44 12.97 11.08
C GLU A 125 14.30 13.17 12.61
N PRO A 126 15.41 13.10 13.38
CA PRO A 126 15.40 13.24 14.84
C PRO A 126 14.95 14.63 15.34
#